data_AF-A0A5P9HRL0-F1
#
_entry.id   AF-A0A5P9HRL0-F1
#
_cell.length_a   1.000
_cell.length_b   1.000
_cell.length_c   1.000
_cell.angle_alpha   90.00
_cell.angle_beta   90.00
_cell.angle_gamma   90.00
#
_symmetry.space_group_name_H-M   'P 1'
#
loop_
_entity.id
_entity.type
_entity.pdbx_description
1 polymer ?
#
loop_
_entity_poly.entity_id
_entity_poly.type
_entity_poly.pdbx_seq_one_letter_code
_entity_poly.pdbx_strand_id
1 'polypeptide(L)'
;MKRTTEIVLSVIAVVLSGLTALMGLFFNSMFGDPEMRDMMEQEMSADPALEGQDMTAIMDMIEMVGPSLLIVGILSLVLGIIGIIAIKGNKKPILAGVMLILAALIIGIGTIGVAFIPAILFLIAGIMSLVRKPKTVEI
;
A
#
# COMPACT_ATOMS: atom_id res chain seq x y z
N MET A 1 -4.23 12.67 -27.00
CA MET A 1 -5.11 12.92 -25.84
C MET A 1 -4.26 13.04 -24.58
N LYS A 2 -4.50 14.02 -23.69
CA LYS A 2 -3.71 14.19 -22.45
C LYS A 2 -4.28 13.29 -21.33
N ARG A 3 -3.51 12.30 -20.89
CA ARG A 3 -3.80 11.38 -19.76
C ARG A 3 -3.35 11.95 -18.40
N THR A 4 -3.27 13.28 -18.28
CA THR A 4 -2.63 13.98 -17.16
C THR A 4 -3.26 13.64 -15.80
N THR A 5 -4.58 13.62 -15.70
CA THR A 5 -5.29 13.31 -14.44
C THR A 5 -4.93 11.92 -13.92
N GLU A 6 -4.95 10.90 -14.80
CA GLU A 6 -4.60 9.52 -14.45
C GLU A 6 -3.16 9.42 -13.95
N ILE A 7 -2.24 10.13 -14.62
CA ILE A 7 -0.82 10.18 -14.22
C ILE A 7 -0.65 10.88 -12.87
N VAL A 8 -1.28 12.04 -12.67
CA VAL A 8 -1.15 12.81 -11.41
C VAL A 8 -1.67 12.00 -10.22
N LEU A 9 -2.86 11.40 -10.34
CA LEU A 9 -3.41 10.56 -9.27
C LEU A 9 -2.51 9.35 -8.98
N SER A 10 -2.00 8.69 -10.02
CA SER A 10 -1.10 7.55 -9.85
C SER A 10 0.22 7.95 -9.19
N VAL A 11 0.78 9.12 -9.53
CA VAL A 11 2.01 9.63 -8.89
C VAL A 11 1.79 9.90 -7.42
N ILE A 12 0.69 10.56 -7.06
CA ILE A 12 0.35 10.82 -5.65
C ILE A 12 0.20 9.49 -4.89
N ALA A 13 -0.52 8.53 -5.47
CA ALA A 13 -0.70 7.21 -4.89
C ALA A 13 0.64 6.49 -4.68
N VAL A 14 1.54 6.52 -5.66
CA VAL A 14 2.90 5.93 -5.57
C VAL A 14 3.70 6.54 -4.42
N VAL A 15 3.66 7.87 -4.26
CA VAL A 15 4.35 8.55 -3.17
C VAL A 15 3.79 8.09 -1.82
N LEU A 16 2.46 8.05 -1.69
CA LEU A 16 1.80 7.58 -0.47
C LEU A 16 2.10 6.10 -0.18
N SER A 17 2.18 5.23 -1.19
CA SER A 17 2.61 3.84 -1.02
C SER A 17 4.05 3.74 -0.53
N GLY A 18 4.93 4.63 -1.01
CA GLY A 18 6.29 4.78 -0.48
C GLY A 18 6.29 5.18 0.98
N LEU A 19 5.43 6.12 1.40
CA LEU A 19 5.25 6.47 2.81
C LEU A 19 4.74 5.29 3.64
N THR A 20 3.82 4.47 3.11
CA THR A 20 3.38 3.23 3.77
C THR A 20 4.54 2.25 3.96
N ALA A 21 5.40 2.09 2.95
CA ALA A 21 6.60 1.26 3.08
C ALA A 21 7.58 1.81 4.13
N LEU A 22 7.79 3.14 4.16
CA LEU A 22 8.61 3.79 5.18
C LEU A 22 8.05 3.61 6.59
N MET A 23 6.72 3.67 6.75
CA MET A 23 6.07 3.30 8.02
C MET A 23 6.36 1.86 8.38
N GLY A 24 6.25 0.92 7.44
CA GLY A 24 6.61 -0.48 7.67
C GLY A 24 8.04 -0.66 8.17
N LEU A 25 9.02 0.07 7.61
CA LEU A 25 10.41 0.08 8.11
C LEU A 25 10.50 0.64 9.53
N PHE A 26 9.80 1.74 9.82
CA PHE A 26 9.78 2.33 11.15
C PHE A 26 9.22 1.36 12.20
N PHE A 27 8.06 0.75 11.92
CA PHE A 27 7.46 -0.26 12.80
C PHE A 27 8.36 -1.49 12.95
N ASN A 28 8.96 -1.98 11.86
CA ASN A 28 9.88 -3.11 11.94
C ASN A 28 11.11 -2.80 12.81
N SER A 29 11.67 -1.60 12.69
CA SER A 29 12.80 -1.19 13.53
C SER A 29 12.43 -1.01 15.01
N MET A 30 11.19 -0.66 15.31
CA MET A 30 10.72 -0.42 16.68
C MET A 30 10.29 -1.70 17.39
N PHE A 31 9.58 -2.59 16.68
CA PHE A 31 8.93 -3.77 17.26
C PHE A 31 9.54 -5.10 16.80
N GLY A 32 10.49 -5.08 15.87
CA GLY A 32 11.21 -6.27 15.41
C GLY A 32 12.53 -6.54 16.15
N ASP A 33 12.89 -5.71 17.12
CA ASP A 33 14.08 -5.92 17.95
C ASP A 33 13.76 -6.91 19.09
N PRO A 34 14.51 -8.01 19.24
CA PRO A 34 14.34 -8.97 20.34
C PRO A 34 14.42 -8.33 21.73
N GLU A 35 15.29 -7.32 21.93
CA GLU A 35 15.42 -6.66 23.24
C GLU A 35 14.16 -5.85 23.58
N MET A 36 13.60 -5.13 22.59
CA MET A 36 12.34 -4.41 22.76
C MET A 36 11.17 -5.36 22.98
N ARG A 37 11.19 -6.53 22.33
CA ARG A 37 10.17 -7.58 22.51
C ARG A 37 10.18 -8.11 23.95
N ASP A 38 11.34 -8.50 24.45
CA ASP A 38 11.49 -9.02 25.82
C ASP A 38 11.04 -8.00 26.87
N MET A 39 11.39 -6.72 26.68
CA MET A 39 10.95 -5.63 27.55
C MET A 39 9.42 -5.47 27.54
N MET A 40 8.81 -5.49 26.36
CA MET A 40 7.36 -5.30 26.21
C MET A 40 6.58 -6.50 26.75
N GLU A 41 7.06 -7.73 26.52
CA GLU A 41 6.49 -8.95 27.11
C GLU A 41 6.53 -8.90 28.64
N GLN A 42 7.64 -8.41 29.23
CA GLN A 42 7.77 -8.28 30.68
C GLN A 42 6.81 -7.23 31.26
N GLU A 43 6.68 -6.06 30.62
CA GLU A 43 5.74 -5.02 31.07
C GLU A 43 4.29 -5.47 30.95
N MET A 44 3.92 -6.09 29.83
CA MET A 44 2.55 -6.55 29.61
C MET A 44 2.17 -7.74 30.50
N SER A 45 3.12 -8.63 30.83
CA SER A 45 2.90 -9.73 31.77
C SER A 45 2.74 -9.27 33.22
N ALA A 46 3.23 -8.07 33.56
CA ALA A 46 3.10 -7.47 34.87
C ALA A 46 1.77 -6.72 35.07
N ASP A 47 0.98 -6.51 33.99
CA ASP A 47 -0.30 -5.81 34.04
C ASP A 47 -1.45 -6.76 34.43
N PRO A 48 -2.10 -6.58 35.60
CA PRO A 48 -3.25 -7.38 36.02
C PRO A 48 -4.44 -7.30 35.06
N ALA A 49 -4.54 -6.25 34.23
CA ALA A 49 -5.61 -6.11 33.25
C ALA A 49 -5.48 -7.07 32.05
N LEU A 50 -4.27 -7.62 31.84
CA LEU A 50 -3.96 -8.54 30.75
C LEU A 50 -3.83 -9.99 31.23
N GLU A 51 -4.11 -10.24 32.52
CA GLU A 51 -4.07 -11.56 33.12
C GLU A 51 -5.03 -12.53 32.41
N GLY A 52 -4.50 -13.65 31.92
CA GLY A 52 -5.24 -14.67 31.18
C GLY A 52 -5.37 -14.45 29.66
N GLN A 53 -4.78 -13.38 29.10
CA GLN A 53 -4.63 -13.23 27.66
C GLN A 53 -3.38 -13.95 27.14
N ASP A 54 -3.44 -14.43 25.89
CA ASP A 54 -2.28 -15.02 25.21
C ASP A 54 -1.34 -13.90 24.73
N MET A 55 -0.40 -13.55 25.59
CA MET A 55 0.53 -12.44 25.35
C MET A 55 1.43 -12.71 24.13
N THR A 56 1.84 -13.96 23.94
CA THR A 56 2.64 -14.37 22.79
C THR A 56 1.90 -14.09 21.49
N ALA A 57 0.61 -14.43 21.41
CA ALA A 57 -0.19 -14.17 20.22
C ALA A 57 -0.34 -12.67 19.90
N ILE A 58 -0.45 -11.82 20.92
CA ILE A 58 -0.53 -10.36 20.74
C ILE A 58 0.79 -9.81 20.21
N MET A 59 1.92 -10.23 20.79
CA MET A 59 3.25 -9.79 20.36
C MET A 59 3.57 -10.22 18.94
N ASP A 60 3.25 -11.46 18.56
CA ASP A 60 3.43 -11.94 17.20
C ASP A 60 2.60 -11.14 16.18
N MET A 61 1.39 -10.70 16.54
CA MET A 61 0.60 -9.80 15.69
C MET A 61 1.27 -8.43 15.51
N ILE A 62 1.78 -7.84 16.59
CA ILE A 62 2.48 -6.54 16.56
C ILE A 62 3.74 -6.61 15.69
N GLU A 63 4.53 -7.66 15.86
CA GLU A 63 5.77 -7.88 15.10
C GLU A 63 5.49 -7.97 13.59
N MET A 64 4.38 -8.60 13.20
CA MET A 64 4.01 -8.77 11.80
C MET A 64 3.55 -7.46 11.11
N VAL A 65 3.17 -6.41 11.87
CA VAL A 65 2.70 -5.13 11.30
C VAL A 65 3.79 -4.47 10.45
N GLY A 66 5.02 -4.38 10.95
CA GLY A 66 6.11 -3.72 10.23
C GLY A 66 6.41 -4.35 8.86
N PRO A 67 6.77 -5.65 8.82
CA PRO A 67 7.03 -6.38 7.57
C PRO A 67 5.85 -6.36 6.60
N SER A 68 4.62 -6.50 7.09
CA SER A 68 3.44 -6.52 6.21
C SER A 68 3.23 -5.17 5.51
N LEU A 69 3.28 -4.05 6.25
CA LEU A 69 3.20 -2.71 5.67
C LEU A 69 4.33 -2.43 4.68
N LEU A 70 5.55 -2.89 4.99
CA LEU A 70 6.71 -2.74 4.11
C LEU A 70 6.50 -3.46 2.77
N ILE A 71 6.16 -4.75 2.83
CA ILE A 71 5.98 -5.59 1.63
C ILE A 71 4.84 -5.06 0.78
N VAL A 72 3.69 -4.79 1.39
CA VAL A 72 2.51 -4.27 0.70
C VAL A 72 2.78 -2.90 0.08
N GLY A 73 3.44 -2.00 0.81
CA GLY A 73 3.83 -0.69 0.31
C GLY A 73 4.76 -0.76 -0.90
N ILE A 74 5.80 -1.60 -0.86
CA ILE A 74 6.74 -1.79 -1.96
C ILE A 74 6.04 -2.41 -3.18
N LEU A 75 5.24 -3.45 -3.00
CA LEU A 75 4.53 -4.10 -4.12
C LEU A 75 3.61 -3.12 -4.85
N SER A 76 2.80 -2.37 -4.10
CA SER A 76 1.91 -1.37 -4.69
C SER A 76 2.66 -0.19 -5.32
N LEU A 77 3.79 0.22 -4.74
CA LEU A 77 4.67 1.23 -5.33
C LEU A 77 5.19 0.76 -6.70
N VAL A 78 5.72 -0.46 -6.80
CA VAL A 78 6.24 -1.01 -8.06
C VAL A 78 5.14 -1.12 -9.12
N LEU A 79 3.98 -1.67 -8.75
CA LEU A 79 2.83 -1.78 -9.66
C LEU A 79 2.33 -0.41 -10.12
N GLY A 80 2.27 0.57 -9.21
CA GLY A 80 1.93 1.95 -9.52
C GLY A 80 2.88 2.58 -10.54
N ILE A 81 4.19 2.39 -10.37
CA ILE A 81 5.21 2.87 -11.32
C ILE A 81 5.02 2.20 -12.70
N ILE A 82 4.81 0.89 -12.76
CA ILE A 82 4.55 0.17 -14.00
C ILE A 82 3.30 0.73 -14.69
N GLY A 83 2.23 1.00 -13.94
CA GLY A 83 1.01 1.61 -14.44
C GLY A 83 1.25 3.00 -15.05
N ILE A 84 2.01 3.86 -14.37
CA ILE A 84 2.38 5.20 -14.87
C ILE A 84 3.17 5.11 -16.18
N ILE A 85 4.17 4.22 -16.24
CA ILE A 85 4.99 4.03 -17.44
C ILE A 85 4.13 3.52 -18.61
N ALA A 86 3.21 2.59 -18.35
CA ALA A 86 2.33 2.01 -19.37
C ALA A 86 1.37 3.04 -19.99
N ILE A 87 0.88 4.00 -19.21
CA ILE A 87 -0.05 5.03 -19.71
C ILE A 87 0.64 6.28 -20.26
N LYS A 88 1.94 6.45 -19.99
CA LYS A 88 2.71 7.58 -20.50
C LYS A 88 2.66 7.61 -22.04
N GLY A 89 2.25 8.74 -22.59
CA GLY A 89 2.06 8.89 -24.04
C GLY A 89 0.85 8.13 -24.61
N ASN A 90 -0.09 7.68 -23.76
CA ASN A 90 -1.30 6.94 -24.16
C ASN A 90 -1.00 5.63 -24.93
N LYS A 91 0.11 4.96 -24.60
CA LYS A 91 0.56 3.75 -25.31
C LYS A 91 -0.23 2.50 -24.96
N LYS A 92 -0.38 2.20 -23.66
CA LYS A 92 -1.03 0.97 -23.17
C LYS A 92 -1.99 1.26 -22.00
N PRO A 93 -3.13 1.95 -22.26
CA PRO A 93 -4.06 2.35 -21.20
C PRO A 93 -4.73 1.16 -20.47
N ILE A 94 -4.96 0.04 -21.17
CA ILE A 94 -5.55 -1.16 -20.56
C ILE A 94 -4.58 -1.79 -19.54
N LEU A 95 -3.32 -1.98 -19.95
CA LEU A 95 -2.27 -2.51 -19.05
C LEU A 95 -2.11 -1.62 -17.82
N ALA A 96 -2.07 -0.30 -18.02
CA ALA A 96 -1.99 0.66 -16.92
C ALA A 96 -3.17 0.52 -15.95
N GLY A 97 -4.39 0.45 -16.47
CA GLY A 97 -5.57 0.33 -15.65
C GLY A 97 -5.56 -0.92 -14.76
N VAL A 98 -5.20 -2.07 -15.33
CA VAL A 98 -5.08 -3.32 -14.56
C VAL A 98 -4.01 -3.22 -13.49
N MET A 99 -2.81 -2.71 -13.82
CA MET A 99 -1.72 -2.57 -12.85
C MET A 99 -2.08 -1.66 -11.67
N LEU A 100 -2.77 -0.55 -11.94
CA LEU A 100 -3.21 0.39 -10.90
C LEU A 100 -4.32 -0.21 -10.04
N ILE A 101 -5.27 -0.97 -10.62
CA ILE A 101 -6.29 -1.68 -9.83
C ILE A 101 -5.65 -2.74 -8.93
N LEU A 102 -4.67 -3.49 -9.44
CA LEU A 102 -3.92 -4.46 -8.62
C LEU A 102 -3.18 -3.77 -7.48
N ALA A 103 -2.51 -2.64 -7.76
CA ALA A 103 -1.85 -1.83 -6.73
C ALA A 103 -2.84 -1.37 -5.66
N ALA A 104 -4.06 -0.95 -6.06
CA ALA A 104 -5.12 -0.54 -5.15
C ALA A 104 -5.61 -1.67 -4.24
N LEU A 105 -5.83 -2.86 -4.81
CA LEU A 105 -6.27 -4.02 -4.05
C LEU A 105 -5.20 -4.49 -3.06
N ILE A 106 -3.94 -4.55 -3.50
CA ILE A 106 -2.82 -4.96 -2.65
C ILE A 106 -2.66 -4.02 -1.47
N ILE A 107 -2.63 -2.69 -1.70
CA ILE A 107 -2.44 -1.74 -0.59
C ILE A 107 -3.70 -1.56 0.26
N GLY A 108 -4.89 -1.57 -0.34
CA GLY A 108 -6.14 -1.41 0.38
C GLY A 108 -6.45 -2.60 1.28
N ILE A 109 -6.35 -3.82 0.74
CA ILE A 109 -6.65 -5.05 1.49
C ILE A 109 -5.47 -5.45 2.36
N GLY A 110 -4.24 -5.38 1.84
CA GLY A 110 -3.03 -5.80 2.55
C GLY A 110 -2.70 -4.95 3.76
N THR A 111 -3.25 -3.73 3.86
CA THR A 111 -3.13 -2.89 5.06
C THR A 111 -4.41 -2.85 5.90
N ILE A 112 -5.40 -3.70 5.61
CA ILE A 112 -6.70 -3.73 6.29
C ILE A 112 -7.35 -2.33 6.30
N GLY A 113 -7.23 -1.61 5.18
CA GLY A 113 -7.78 -0.27 5.01
C GLY A 113 -7.01 0.87 5.68
N VAL A 114 -5.91 0.61 6.41
CA VAL A 114 -5.08 1.67 7.00
C VAL A 114 -4.55 2.61 5.91
N ALA A 115 -4.08 2.06 4.79
CA ALA A 115 -3.61 2.82 3.63
C ALA A 115 -4.71 3.01 2.57
N PHE A 116 -5.93 3.39 3.00
CA PHE A 116 -7.06 3.58 2.08
C PHE A 116 -6.86 4.73 1.08
N ILE A 117 -6.12 5.78 1.45
CA ILE A 117 -5.90 6.95 0.56
C ILE A 117 -5.16 6.54 -0.72
N PRO A 118 -3.96 5.93 -0.68
CA PRO A 118 -3.32 5.45 -1.91
C PRO A 118 -4.16 4.40 -2.64
N ALA A 119 -4.88 3.54 -1.92
CA ALA A 119 -5.76 2.53 -2.52
C ALA A 119 -6.83 3.18 -3.41
N ILE A 120 -7.56 4.18 -2.89
CA ILE A 120 -8.61 4.87 -3.63
C ILE A 120 -8.03 5.62 -4.82
N LEU A 121 -6.90 6.31 -4.65
CA LEU A 121 -6.26 7.05 -5.75
C LEU A 121 -5.84 6.12 -6.89
N PHE A 122 -5.23 4.98 -6.58
CA PHE A 122 -4.90 3.96 -7.57
C PHE A 122 -6.15 3.38 -8.23
N LEU A 123 -7.21 3.10 -7.47
CA LEU A 123 -8.45 2.55 -8.01
C LEU A 123 -9.09 3.52 -9.01
N ILE A 124 -9.21 4.80 -8.64
CA ILE A 124 -9.79 5.84 -9.51
C ILE A 124 -8.93 6.01 -10.77
N ALA A 125 -7.60 6.11 -10.64
CA ALA A 125 -6.70 6.22 -11.78
C ALA A 125 -6.78 4.99 -12.70
N GLY A 126 -6.88 3.80 -12.12
CA GLY A 126 -7.01 2.54 -12.84
C GLY A 126 -8.30 2.45 -13.64
N ILE A 127 -9.44 2.75 -13.02
CA ILE A 127 -10.75 2.77 -13.69
C ILE A 127 -10.75 3.80 -14.82
N MET A 128 -10.24 5.02 -14.57
CA MET A 128 -10.13 6.04 -15.62
C MET A 128 -9.23 5.59 -16.78
N SER A 129 -8.16 4.85 -16.49
CA SER A 129 -7.28 4.29 -17.52
C SER A 129 -8.03 3.32 -18.45
N LEU A 130 -8.91 2.48 -17.89
CA LEU A 130 -9.71 1.50 -18.62
C LEU A 130 -10.88 2.11 -19.41
N VAL A 131 -11.64 3.01 -18.78
CA VAL A 131 -12.92 3.50 -19.35
C VAL A 131 -12.71 4.57 -20.41
N ARG A 132 -11.60 5.30 -20.37
CA ARG A 132 -11.38 6.46 -21.24
C ARG A 132 -11.00 6.03 -22.65
N LYS A 133 -11.94 6.19 -23.58
CA LYS A 133 -11.79 5.88 -25.00
C LYS A 133 -10.78 6.83 -25.69
N PRO A 134 -9.94 6.34 -26.64
CA PRO A 134 -9.16 7.22 -27.49
C PRO A 134 -10.11 8.08 -28.34
N LYS A 135 -9.80 9.37 -28.51
CA LYS A 135 -10.55 10.22 -29.44
C LYS A 135 -10.35 9.65 -30.85
N THR A 136 -11.38 9.02 -31.40
CA THR A 136 -11.48 8.80 -32.84
C THR A 136 -11.64 10.17 -33.48
N VAL A 137 -10.69 10.55 -34.34
CA VAL A 137 -10.89 11.67 -35.26
C VAL A 137 -11.87 11.12 -36.29
N GLU A 138 -13.14 11.50 -36.22
CA GLU A 138 -14.04 11.33 -37.35
C GLU A 138 -13.53 12.24 -38.47
N ILE A 139 -13.14 11.61 -39.60
CA ILE A 139 -12.70 12.27 -40.83
C ILE A 139 -13.92 12.46 -41.71
#